data_AF-A0A895XSJ2-F1
#
_entry.id   AF-A0A895XSJ2-F1
#
_cell.length_a   1.000
_cell.length_b   1.000
_cell.length_c   1.000
_cell.angle_alpha   90.00
_cell.angle_beta   90.00
_cell.angle_gamma   90.00
#
_symmetry.space_group_name_H-M   'P 1'
#
loop_
_entity.id
_entity.type
_entity.pdbx_description
1 polymer ?
#
loop_
_entity_poly.entity_id
_entity_poly.type
_entity_poly.pdbx_seq_one_letter_code
_entity_poly.pdbx_strand_id
1 'polypeptide(L)'
;MKISRALTAVAGIGAGVGALAILYAATYERVQYTLRHFAVPVLPSGAEPVRVLHISDLHFTPGQVGKQHWVASLAALDPDLVLLTGDNLAHKSAVPTVATALSPLFKAPGAFVFGSNDYFGPVIKNPFTYFNPNRKHKYGDALPVEDLRKTLIDGGWADLNNASADLDVAGMKMHFAGVDDPHFELDDYSAVAGPVPAEADVSIALTHAPEPDVLDEFAADGYQLIAAGHTHGGQVCVPGYGALVTNCGIDRERVKGLHQWSDSAWLHVSAGLGTSPYAPVRFACAPEASLLTLVPREL
;
A
#
# COMPACT_ATOMS: atom_id res chain seq x y z
N MET A 1 23.99 -44.67 19.29
CA MET A 1 23.55 -44.90 17.89
C MET A 1 22.05 -44.63 17.63
N LYS A 2 21.13 -44.81 18.61
CA LYS A 2 19.69 -44.51 18.42
C LYS A 2 19.33 -43.02 18.54
N ILE A 3 19.99 -42.28 19.43
CA ILE A 3 19.78 -40.84 19.65
C ILE A 3 20.23 -40.01 18.44
N SER A 4 21.35 -40.35 17.79
CA SER A 4 21.82 -39.66 16.59
C SER A 4 20.87 -39.81 15.41
N ARG A 5 20.29 -41.00 15.18
CA ARG A 5 19.30 -41.23 14.12
C ARG A 5 17.98 -40.46 14.35
N ALA A 6 17.54 -40.33 15.60
CA ALA A 6 16.36 -39.54 15.94
C ALA A 6 16.59 -38.03 15.73
N LEU A 7 17.75 -37.51 16.14
CA LEU A 7 18.16 -36.12 15.87
C LEU A 7 18.28 -35.83 14.36
N THR A 8 18.86 -36.75 13.58
CA THR A 8 18.93 -36.60 12.11
C THR A 8 17.56 -36.67 11.45
N ALA A 9 16.64 -37.51 11.95
CA ALA A 9 15.27 -37.61 11.43
C ALA A 9 14.44 -36.36 11.76
N VAL A 10 14.54 -35.83 12.98
CA VAL A 10 13.87 -34.57 13.38
C VAL A 10 14.44 -33.38 12.61
N ALA A 11 15.77 -33.32 12.41
CA ALA A 11 16.40 -32.31 11.57
C ALA A 11 15.98 -32.42 10.09
N GLY A 12 15.84 -33.64 9.57
CA GLY A 12 15.37 -33.90 8.19
C GLY A 12 13.91 -33.50 7.96
N ILE A 13 13.03 -33.77 8.93
CA ILE A 13 11.61 -33.35 8.88
C ILE A 13 11.50 -31.81 8.99
N GLY A 14 12.25 -31.19 9.92
CA GLY A 14 12.27 -29.73 10.07
C GLY A 14 12.79 -29.01 8.82
N ALA A 15 13.85 -29.53 8.19
CA ALA A 15 14.37 -29.00 6.94
C ALA A 15 13.36 -29.15 5.78
N GLY A 16 12.65 -30.28 5.71
CA GLY A 16 11.60 -30.52 4.71
C GLY A 16 10.42 -29.55 4.84
N VAL A 17 9.92 -29.32 6.06
CA VAL A 17 8.84 -28.35 6.32
C VAL A 17 9.27 -26.92 5.99
N GLY A 18 10.50 -26.53 6.37
CA GLY A 18 11.03 -25.21 6.04
C GLY A 18 11.15 -24.97 4.53
N ALA A 19 11.64 -25.97 3.77
CA ALA A 19 11.74 -25.87 2.32
C ALA A 19 10.37 -25.77 1.64
N LEU A 20 9.38 -26.54 2.10
CA LEU A 20 8.00 -26.45 1.60
C LEU A 20 7.35 -25.10 1.90
N ALA A 21 7.59 -24.54 3.10
CA ALA A 21 7.08 -23.21 3.46
C ALA A 21 7.68 -22.11 2.57
N ILE A 22 8.99 -22.15 2.29
CA ILE A 22 9.64 -21.23 1.36
C ILE A 22 9.09 -21.39 -0.06
N LEU A 23 8.94 -22.63 -0.54
CA LEU A 23 8.39 -22.89 -1.87
C LEU A 23 6.96 -22.35 -1.99
N TYR A 24 6.10 -22.64 -0.99
CA TYR A 24 4.74 -22.11 -0.90
C TYR A 24 4.74 -20.58 -0.94
N ALA A 25 5.57 -19.94 -0.12
CA ALA A 25 5.68 -18.50 -0.02
C ALA A 25 6.16 -17.84 -1.33
N ALA A 26 7.14 -18.46 -1.99
CA ALA A 26 7.81 -17.95 -3.17
C ALA A 26 7.10 -18.28 -4.49
N THR A 27 6.06 -19.13 -4.49
CA THR A 27 5.40 -19.56 -5.73
C THR A 27 3.88 -19.50 -5.69
N TYR A 28 3.26 -19.83 -4.56
CA TYR A 28 1.81 -19.92 -4.44
C TYR A 28 1.24 -18.68 -3.76
N GLU A 29 1.60 -18.40 -2.50
CA GLU A 29 0.94 -17.37 -1.70
C GLU A 29 1.15 -15.97 -2.29
N ARG A 30 2.35 -15.66 -2.81
CA ARG A 30 2.67 -14.36 -3.40
C ARG A 30 1.82 -13.96 -4.63
N VAL A 31 1.07 -14.91 -5.20
CA VAL A 31 0.15 -14.65 -6.33
C VAL A 31 -1.31 -14.94 -5.97
N GLN A 32 -1.61 -15.23 -4.69
CA GLN A 32 -2.99 -15.31 -4.20
C GLN A 32 -3.49 -13.91 -3.85
N TYR A 33 -3.77 -13.10 -4.87
CA TYR A 33 -4.30 -11.75 -4.67
C TYR A 33 -5.67 -11.80 -4.00
N THR A 34 -5.86 -10.96 -2.99
CA THR A 34 -7.11 -10.90 -2.21
C THR A 34 -7.72 -9.50 -2.27
N LEU A 35 -9.05 -9.44 -2.20
CA LEU A 35 -9.78 -8.19 -2.00
C LEU A 35 -10.27 -8.16 -0.55
N ARG A 36 -9.93 -7.09 0.18
CA ARG A 36 -10.45 -6.83 1.53
C ARG A 36 -11.56 -5.80 1.47
N HIS A 37 -12.49 -5.89 2.41
CA HIS A 37 -13.59 -4.95 2.54
C HIS A 37 -13.56 -4.35 3.94
N PHE A 38 -13.67 -3.03 4.01
CA PHE A 38 -13.71 -2.29 5.27
C PHE A 38 -14.83 -1.25 5.21
N ALA A 39 -15.54 -1.06 6.32
CA ALA A 39 -16.46 0.07 6.48
C ALA A 39 -15.73 1.17 7.28
N VAL A 40 -15.75 2.40 6.76
CA VAL A 40 -15.04 3.53 7.37
C VAL A 40 -16.07 4.62 7.74
N PRO A 41 -16.41 4.81 9.02
CA PRO A 41 -17.43 5.77 9.43
C PRO A 41 -16.86 7.20 9.41
N VAL A 42 -16.87 7.83 8.24
CA VAL A 42 -16.34 9.20 8.04
C VAL A 42 -17.29 10.13 7.30
N LEU A 43 -18.36 9.60 6.69
CA LEU A 43 -19.30 10.43 5.95
C LEU A 43 -20.21 11.23 6.90
N PRO A 44 -20.77 12.36 6.44
CA PRO A 44 -21.85 13.05 7.13
C PRO A 44 -23.06 12.14 7.38
N SER A 45 -23.82 12.42 8.44
CA SER A 45 -25.05 11.69 8.76
C SER A 45 -26.05 11.77 7.59
N GLY A 46 -26.58 10.62 7.17
CA GLY A 46 -27.56 10.51 6.09
C GLY A 46 -26.97 10.50 4.67
N ALA A 47 -25.64 10.55 4.52
CA ALA A 47 -24.99 10.35 3.23
C ALA A 47 -25.13 8.89 2.75
N GLU A 48 -25.21 8.70 1.43
CA GLU A 48 -25.10 7.37 0.83
C GLU A 48 -23.65 6.86 0.90
N PRO A 49 -23.42 5.54 1.05
CA PRO A 49 -22.06 5.00 1.11
C PRO A 49 -21.25 5.26 -0.17
N VAL A 50 -19.94 5.48 -0.01
CA VAL A 50 -19.00 5.68 -1.12
C VAL A 50 -17.95 4.58 -1.15
N ARG A 51 -17.73 3.99 -2.33
CA ARG A 51 -16.76 2.92 -2.56
C ARG A 51 -15.42 3.52 -2.99
N VAL A 52 -14.43 3.40 -2.13
CA VAL A 52 -13.05 3.82 -2.38
C VAL A 52 -12.19 2.59 -2.57
N LEU A 53 -11.63 2.43 -3.77
CA LEU A 53 -10.67 1.37 -4.05
C LEU A 53 -9.26 1.85 -3.71
N HIS A 54 -8.62 1.23 -2.73
CA HIS A 54 -7.25 1.51 -2.35
C HIS A 54 -6.31 0.42 -2.87
N ILE A 55 -5.38 0.83 -3.73
CA ILE A 55 -4.33 0.02 -4.33
C ILE A 55 -2.98 0.55 -3.85
N SER A 56 -2.05 -0.36 -3.56
CA SER A 56 -0.70 0.02 -3.17
C SER A 56 0.33 -1.04 -3.57
N ASP A 57 1.60 -0.62 -3.59
CA ASP A 57 2.77 -1.46 -3.75
C ASP A 57 2.61 -2.47 -4.90
N LEU A 58 2.33 -2.00 -6.12
CA LEU A 58 2.17 -2.91 -7.26
C LEU A 58 3.47 -3.63 -7.58
N HIS A 59 4.63 -2.99 -7.47
CA HIS A 59 5.96 -3.53 -7.84
C HIS A 59 5.93 -4.29 -9.18
N PHE A 60 5.45 -3.64 -10.23
CA PHE A 60 5.35 -4.27 -11.53
C PHE A 60 6.72 -4.47 -12.18
N THR A 61 6.91 -5.66 -12.73
CA THR A 61 7.95 -5.95 -13.74
C THR A 61 7.27 -6.35 -15.05
N PRO A 62 7.94 -6.21 -16.21
CA PRO A 62 7.39 -6.69 -17.48
C PRO A 62 6.95 -8.17 -17.41
N GLY A 63 5.84 -8.50 -18.07
CA GLY A 63 5.35 -9.87 -18.21
C GLY A 63 4.46 -10.40 -17.08
N GLN A 64 4.13 -9.60 -16.06
CA GLN A 64 3.24 -10.00 -14.96
C GLN A 64 1.73 -9.97 -15.33
N VAL A 65 1.35 -10.66 -16.40
CA VAL A 65 0.00 -10.64 -17.00
C VAL A 65 -1.10 -11.04 -16.00
N GLY A 66 -0.85 -12.03 -15.13
CA GLY A 66 -1.83 -12.46 -14.13
C GLY A 66 -2.19 -11.37 -13.13
N LYS A 67 -1.20 -10.65 -12.60
CA LYS A 67 -1.43 -9.51 -11.69
C LYS A 67 -2.12 -8.37 -12.40
N GLN A 68 -1.70 -8.08 -13.62
CA GLN A 68 -2.30 -7.05 -14.46
C GLN A 68 -3.78 -7.29 -14.72
N HIS A 69 -4.17 -8.53 -15.08
CA HIS A 69 -5.57 -8.90 -15.25
C HIS A 69 -6.36 -8.82 -13.94
N TRP A 70 -5.76 -9.23 -12.82
CA TRP A 70 -6.42 -9.15 -11.52
C TRP A 70 -6.68 -7.69 -11.12
N VAL A 71 -5.69 -6.81 -11.24
CA VAL A 71 -5.86 -5.35 -10.97
C VAL A 71 -6.91 -4.74 -11.90
N ALA A 72 -6.84 -5.03 -13.21
CA ALA A 72 -7.82 -4.56 -14.19
C ALA A 72 -9.25 -5.02 -13.85
N SER A 73 -9.40 -6.22 -13.28
CA SER A 73 -10.70 -6.76 -12.87
C SER A 73 -11.34 -6.01 -11.70
N LEU A 74 -10.57 -5.28 -10.90
CA LEU A 74 -11.09 -4.47 -9.79
C LEU A 74 -12.04 -3.35 -10.27
N ALA A 75 -11.96 -2.96 -11.55
CA ALA A 75 -12.93 -2.03 -12.13
C ALA A 75 -14.36 -2.58 -12.13
N ALA A 76 -14.56 -3.90 -12.06
CA ALA A 76 -15.88 -4.51 -11.92
C ALA A 76 -16.53 -4.25 -10.55
N LEU A 77 -15.76 -3.78 -9.56
CA LEU A 77 -16.28 -3.29 -8.29
C LEU A 77 -16.97 -1.94 -8.43
N ASP A 78 -16.80 -1.28 -9.58
CA ASP A 78 -17.37 0.02 -9.92
C ASP A 78 -17.04 1.08 -8.85
N PRO A 79 -15.75 1.32 -8.52
CA PRO A 79 -15.40 2.24 -7.44
C PRO A 79 -15.79 3.68 -7.78
N ASP A 80 -16.23 4.42 -6.78
CA ASP A 80 -16.53 5.85 -6.89
C ASP A 80 -15.25 6.71 -6.86
N LEU A 81 -14.18 6.17 -6.25
CA LEU A 81 -12.87 6.80 -6.11
C LEU A 81 -11.76 5.74 -6.08
N VAL A 82 -10.60 6.05 -6.65
CA VAL A 82 -9.40 5.19 -6.57
C VAL A 82 -8.25 5.93 -5.88
N LEU A 83 -7.66 5.30 -4.85
CA LEU A 83 -6.47 5.78 -4.16
C LEU A 83 -5.27 4.88 -4.50
N LEU A 84 -4.16 5.49 -4.90
CA LEU A 84 -2.92 4.78 -5.21
C LEU A 84 -1.76 5.30 -4.33
N THR A 85 -1.27 4.48 -3.42
CA THR A 85 -0.26 4.90 -2.42
C THR A 85 1.13 4.35 -2.73
N GLY A 86 1.62 4.58 -3.94
CA GLY A 86 3.03 4.38 -4.30
C GLY A 86 3.49 2.95 -4.58
N ASP A 87 4.80 2.84 -4.85
CA ASP A 87 5.55 1.60 -5.11
C ASP A 87 4.99 0.77 -6.28
N ASN A 88 4.73 1.44 -7.39
CA ASN A 88 4.13 0.86 -8.58
C ASN A 88 5.15 0.14 -9.47
N LEU A 89 6.37 0.65 -9.52
CA LEU A 89 7.42 0.14 -10.41
C LEU A 89 8.38 -0.79 -9.68
N ALA A 90 8.91 -1.76 -10.42
CA ALA A 90 10.08 -2.56 -9.99
C ALA A 90 11.05 -2.80 -11.16
N HIS A 91 10.88 -2.08 -12.27
CA HIS A 91 11.70 -2.20 -13.48
C HIS A 91 11.55 -0.96 -14.39
N LYS A 92 12.60 -0.57 -15.11
CA LYS A 92 12.62 0.60 -16.04
C LYS A 92 11.63 0.53 -17.20
N SER A 93 11.01 -0.62 -17.42
CA SER A 93 10.07 -0.86 -18.52
C SER A 93 8.69 -1.26 -18.00
N ALA A 94 8.40 -0.98 -16.72
CA ALA A 94 7.17 -1.38 -16.06
C ALA A 94 6.00 -0.43 -16.32
N VAL A 95 6.24 0.83 -16.71
CA VAL A 95 5.18 1.83 -16.92
C VAL A 95 4.07 1.33 -17.85
N PRO A 96 4.34 0.71 -19.02
CA PRO A 96 3.27 0.15 -19.85
C PRO A 96 2.46 -0.96 -19.16
N THR A 97 3.10 -1.74 -18.28
CA THR A 97 2.41 -2.80 -17.51
C THR A 97 1.49 -2.17 -16.45
N VAL A 98 1.95 -1.15 -15.74
CA VAL A 98 1.13 -0.37 -14.79
C VAL A 98 -0.03 0.30 -15.52
N ALA A 99 0.24 1.01 -16.61
CA ALA A 99 -0.78 1.70 -17.41
C ALA A 99 -1.88 0.73 -17.86
N THR A 100 -1.51 -0.45 -18.35
CA THR A 100 -2.50 -1.43 -18.81
C THR A 100 -3.29 -2.04 -17.65
N ALA A 101 -2.67 -2.23 -16.47
CA ALA A 101 -3.36 -2.71 -15.28
C ALA A 101 -4.40 -1.70 -14.77
N LEU A 102 -4.04 -0.41 -14.76
CA LEU A 102 -4.87 0.66 -14.22
C LEU A 102 -5.86 1.27 -15.23
N SER A 103 -5.66 1.06 -16.53
CA SER A 103 -6.50 1.67 -17.58
C SER A 103 -8.02 1.53 -17.36
N PRO A 104 -8.56 0.37 -16.93
CA PRO A 104 -10.00 0.26 -16.65
C PRO A 104 -10.49 1.10 -15.46
N LEU A 105 -9.60 1.46 -14.54
CA LEU A 105 -9.89 2.20 -13.30
C LEU A 105 -9.89 3.72 -13.52
N PHE A 106 -9.27 4.23 -14.59
CA PHE A 106 -9.28 5.67 -14.95
C PHE A 106 -10.67 6.23 -15.30
N LYS A 107 -11.72 5.41 -15.26
CA LYS A 107 -13.12 5.87 -15.37
C LYS A 107 -13.60 6.55 -14.09
N ALA A 108 -13.04 6.19 -12.94
CA ALA A 108 -13.31 6.81 -11.66
C ALA A 108 -12.28 7.92 -11.40
N PRO A 109 -12.68 9.01 -10.72
CA PRO A 109 -11.70 9.95 -10.20
C PRO A 109 -10.71 9.21 -9.28
N GLY A 110 -9.51 9.74 -9.15
CA GLY A 110 -8.51 9.13 -8.30
C GLY A 110 -7.46 10.11 -7.85
N ALA A 111 -6.65 9.66 -6.90
CA ALA A 111 -5.56 10.42 -6.32
C ALA A 111 -4.39 9.48 -6.02
N PHE A 112 -3.17 9.99 -6.12
CA PHE A 112 -1.97 9.19 -5.90
C PHE A 112 -0.83 9.96 -5.23
N VAL A 113 0.01 9.19 -4.53
CA VAL A 113 1.35 9.57 -4.08
C VAL A 113 2.34 8.52 -4.55
N PHE A 114 3.63 8.87 -4.63
CA PHE A 114 4.69 7.94 -4.98
C PHE A 114 5.32 7.30 -3.75
N GLY A 115 5.91 6.12 -3.99
CA GLY A 115 6.77 5.43 -3.04
C GLY A 115 8.19 5.33 -3.55
N SER A 116 9.13 4.97 -2.67
CA SER A 116 10.55 4.83 -2.98
C SER A 116 10.86 4.03 -4.25
N ASN A 117 10.08 2.97 -4.52
CA ASN A 117 10.27 2.08 -5.67
C ASN A 117 9.63 2.61 -6.96
N ASP A 118 8.98 3.78 -6.94
CA ASP A 118 8.66 4.52 -8.16
C ASP A 118 9.84 5.33 -8.67
N TYR A 119 10.68 5.82 -7.75
CA TYR A 119 11.88 6.60 -8.07
C TYR A 119 13.09 5.72 -8.39
N PHE A 120 13.31 4.65 -7.62
CA PHE A 120 14.53 3.84 -7.71
C PHE A 120 14.23 2.35 -7.82
N GLY A 121 15.03 1.69 -8.65
CA GLY A 121 14.92 0.27 -8.93
C GLY A 121 15.25 -0.59 -7.71
N PRO A 122 14.75 -1.83 -7.69
CA PRO A 122 15.07 -2.77 -6.63
C PRO A 122 16.57 -3.12 -6.68
N VAL A 123 17.12 -3.49 -5.53
CA VAL A 123 18.49 -3.98 -5.38
C VAL A 123 18.50 -5.31 -4.65
N ILE A 124 19.51 -6.15 -4.91
CA ILE A 124 19.71 -7.37 -4.15
C ILE A 124 20.07 -7.00 -2.71
N LYS A 125 19.18 -7.35 -1.77
CA LYS A 125 19.40 -7.16 -0.33
C LYS A 125 19.90 -8.46 0.30
N ASN A 126 20.76 -8.35 1.32
CA ASN A 126 21.19 -9.51 2.09
C ASN A 126 20.01 -10.00 2.95
N PRO A 127 19.52 -11.24 2.80
CA PRO A 127 18.39 -11.73 3.57
C PRO A 127 18.67 -11.74 5.09
N PHE A 128 19.93 -11.88 5.51
CA PHE A 128 20.31 -11.85 6.93
C PHE A 128 20.16 -10.46 7.58
N THR A 129 19.98 -9.40 6.78
CA THR A 129 19.72 -8.04 7.30
C THR A 129 18.24 -7.70 7.36
N TYR A 130 17.35 -8.63 7.01
CA TYR A 130 15.91 -8.38 6.97
C TYR A 130 15.35 -7.90 8.31
N PHE A 131 15.82 -8.47 9.42
CA PHE A 131 15.42 -8.10 10.79
C PHE A 131 16.19 -6.91 11.36
N ASN A 132 17.10 -6.28 10.59
CA ASN A 132 17.85 -5.12 11.05
C ASN A 132 17.09 -3.83 10.68
N PRO A 133 16.55 -3.08 11.66
CA PRO A 133 15.87 -1.81 11.41
C PRO A 133 16.83 -0.71 10.95
N ASN A 134 18.11 -0.78 11.33
CA ASN A 134 19.14 0.22 11.03
C ASN A 134 19.93 -0.09 9.74
N ARG A 135 19.37 -0.89 8.83
CA ARG A 135 20.07 -1.22 7.58
C ARG A 135 20.18 0.03 6.71
N LYS A 136 21.36 0.29 6.14
CA LYS A 136 21.53 1.39 5.19
C LYS A 136 20.73 1.13 3.92
N HIS A 137 19.97 2.13 3.48
CA HIS A 137 19.32 2.10 2.18
C HIS A 137 20.35 2.07 1.06
N LYS A 138 20.05 1.24 0.06
CA LYS A 138 20.81 1.17 -1.18
C LYS A 138 19.83 1.45 -2.29
N TYR A 139 20.11 2.51 -3.02
CA TYR A 139 19.33 2.90 -4.18
C TYR A 139 19.74 2.05 -5.38
N GLY A 140 18.75 1.57 -6.12
CA GLY A 140 18.98 1.03 -7.45
C GLY A 140 19.06 2.14 -8.49
N ASP A 141 19.01 1.74 -9.75
CA ASP A 141 18.96 2.70 -10.85
C ASP A 141 17.68 3.54 -10.80
N ALA A 142 17.75 4.79 -11.23
CA ALA A 142 16.57 5.61 -11.43
C ALA A 142 15.55 4.92 -12.36
N LEU A 143 14.29 5.03 -11.99
CA LEU A 143 13.14 4.53 -12.74
C LEU A 143 12.40 5.69 -13.43
N PRO A 144 11.58 5.40 -14.45
CA PRO A 144 10.85 6.41 -15.21
C PRO A 144 9.62 6.93 -14.44
N VAL A 145 9.83 7.53 -13.27
CA VAL A 145 8.76 8.07 -12.42
C VAL A 145 7.93 9.14 -13.15
N GLU A 146 8.56 9.96 -13.98
CA GLU A 146 7.85 11.01 -14.73
C GLU A 146 6.93 10.44 -15.83
N ASP A 147 7.30 9.32 -16.45
CA ASP A 147 6.41 8.63 -17.40
C ASP A 147 5.22 7.99 -16.66
N LEU A 148 5.44 7.49 -15.45
CA LEU A 148 4.36 7.01 -14.57
C LEU A 148 3.46 8.18 -14.14
N ARG A 149 4.02 9.30 -13.66
CA ARG A 149 3.30 10.52 -13.28
C ARG A 149 2.41 10.99 -14.41
N LYS A 150 2.97 11.10 -15.62
CA LYS A 150 2.22 11.47 -16.82
C LYS A 150 1.07 10.48 -17.09
N THR A 151 1.32 9.18 -16.97
CA THR A 151 0.29 8.14 -17.18
C THR A 151 -0.89 8.31 -16.21
N LEU A 152 -0.63 8.57 -14.93
CA LEU A 152 -1.66 8.72 -13.90
C LEU A 152 -2.44 10.03 -14.07
N ILE A 153 -1.74 11.13 -14.37
CA ILE A 153 -2.35 12.44 -14.66
C ILE A 153 -3.20 12.39 -15.94
N ASP A 154 -2.69 11.79 -17.02
CA ASP A 154 -3.46 11.60 -18.27
C ASP A 154 -4.70 10.71 -18.03
N GLY A 155 -4.64 9.82 -17.02
CA GLY A 155 -5.77 9.03 -16.53
C GLY A 155 -6.78 9.82 -15.68
N GLY A 156 -6.54 11.10 -15.45
CA GLY A 156 -7.44 12.00 -14.70
C GLY A 156 -7.27 11.94 -13.18
N TRP A 157 -6.18 11.34 -12.68
CA TRP A 157 -5.93 11.28 -11.24
C TRP A 157 -5.13 12.47 -10.73
N ALA A 158 -5.47 12.92 -9.52
CA ALA A 158 -4.79 13.99 -8.82
C ALA A 158 -3.42 13.53 -8.31
N ASP A 159 -2.39 14.29 -8.62
CA ASP A 159 -1.04 14.11 -8.11
C ASP A 159 -0.92 14.82 -6.76
N LEU A 160 -0.77 14.04 -5.68
CA LEU A 160 -0.72 14.53 -4.31
C LEU A 160 0.67 14.46 -3.70
N ASN A 161 1.74 14.37 -4.51
CA ASN A 161 3.11 14.41 -3.98
C ASN A 161 3.41 15.83 -3.46
N ASN A 162 3.29 16.03 -2.15
CA ASN A 162 3.39 17.33 -1.46
C ASN A 162 2.38 18.35 -2.01
N ALA A 163 1.15 17.91 -2.21
CA ALA A 163 0.10 18.71 -2.83
C ALA A 163 -1.30 18.33 -2.32
N SER A 164 -2.25 19.24 -2.54
CA SER A 164 -3.67 19.06 -2.21
C SER A 164 -4.55 19.22 -3.45
N ALA A 165 -5.71 18.57 -3.44
CA ALA A 165 -6.73 18.70 -4.48
C ALA A 165 -8.14 18.52 -3.91
N ASP A 166 -9.12 19.17 -4.54
CA ASP A 166 -10.53 18.96 -4.26
C ASP A 166 -11.18 18.19 -5.41
N LEU A 167 -11.96 17.16 -5.09
CA LEU A 167 -12.68 16.36 -6.07
C LEU A 167 -14.15 16.22 -5.68
N ASP A 168 -15.04 16.31 -6.67
CA ASP A 168 -16.44 15.91 -6.51
C ASP A 168 -16.57 14.38 -6.70
N VAL A 169 -16.84 13.65 -5.62
CA VAL A 169 -16.91 12.18 -5.61
C VAL A 169 -18.28 11.76 -5.11
N ALA A 170 -19.03 11.02 -5.93
CA ALA A 170 -20.39 10.56 -5.61
C ALA A 170 -21.33 11.68 -5.13
N GLY A 171 -21.14 12.91 -5.64
CA GLY A 171 -21.94 14.09 -5.27
C GLY A 171 -21.51 14.78 -3.96
N MET A 172 -20.41 14.35 -3.35
CA MET A 172 -19.79 15.01 -2.19
C MET A 172 -18.54 15.77 -2.59
N LYS A 173 -18.28 16.88 -1.89
CA LYS A 173 -17.03 17.63 -2.00
C LYS A 173 -16.01 16.99 -1.07
N MET A 174 -15.02 16.34 -1.66
CA MET A 174 -13.95 15.70 -0.91
C MET A 174 -12.65 16.48 -1.06
N HIS A 175 -12.01 16.77 0.06
CA HIS A 175 -10.69 17.37 0.10
C HIS A 175 -9.61 16.28 0.22
N PHE A 176 -8.52 16.45 -0.50
CA PHE A 176 -7.39 15.54 -0.47
C PHE A 176 -6.09 16.31 -0.26
N ALA A 177 -5.19 15.69 0.49
CA ALA A 177 -3.79 16.07 0.49
C ALA A 177 -2.90 14.83 0.54
N GLY A 178 -1.67 14.99 0.12
CA GLY A 178 -0.66 13.98 0.30
C GLY A 178 0.71 14.58 0.46
N VAL A 179 1.61 13.74 0.95
CA VAL A 179 3.04 13.97 0.90
C VAL A 179 3.69 12.94 -0.02
N ASP A 180 4.81 13.34 -0.63
CA ASP A 180 5.71 12.39 -1.30
C ASP A 180 6.32 11.42 -0.26
N ASP A 181 7.19 10.50 -0.68
CA ASP A 181 7.61 9.37 0.16
C ASP A 181 8.43 9.78 1.42
N PRO A 182 7.88 9.62 2.64
CA PRO A 182 8.61 9.91 3.87
C PRO A 182 9.77 8.95 4.14
N HIS A 183 9.69 7.73 3.58
CA HIS A 183 10.75 6.75 3.74
C HIS A 183 12.08 7.20 3.13
N PHE A 184 12.00 8.10 2.13
CA PHE A 184 13.14 8.68 1.42
C PHE A 184 13.34 10.16 1.75
N GLU A 185 12.64 10.70 2.76
CA GLU A 185 12.70 12.11 3.16
C GLU A 185 12.38 13.05 1.98
N LEU A 186 11.44 12.64 1.11
CA LEU A 186 10.91 13.45 0.01
C LEU A 186 9.62 14.18 0.40
N ASP A 187 9.03 13.80 1.52
CA ASP A 187 7.86 14.43 2.08
C ASP A 187 8.15 15.89 2.46
N ASP A 188 7.18 16.76 2.19
CA ASP A 188 7.16 18.13 2.64
C ASP A 188 5.76 18.45 3.16
N TYR A 189 5.53 18.10 4.43
CA TYR A 189 4.24 18.38 5.07
C TYR A 189 3.90 19.88 5.06
N SER A 190 4.91 20.77 5.09
CA SER A 190 4.68 22.22 5.10
C SER A 190 3.96 22.72 3.84
N ALA A 191 4.04 21.97 2.73
CA ALA A 191 3.34 22.27 1.49
C ALA A 191 1.81 22.05 1.57
N VAL A 192 1.36 21.22 2.52
CA VAL A 192 -0.05 20.83 2.70
C VAL A 192 -0.60 21.11 4.10
N ALA A 193 0.20 21.75 4.95
CA ALA A 193 -0.13 22.00 6.34
C ALA A 193 -1.32 22.96 6.49
N GLY A 194 -2.12 22.69 7.51
CA GLY A 194 -3.23 23.52 7.93
C GLY A 194 -4.55 22.75 8.01
N PRO A 195 -5.52 23.30 8.75
CA PRO A 195 -6.78 22.61 8.99
C PRO A 195 -7.51 22.34 7.67
N VAL A 196 -8.13 21.17 7.60
CA VAL A 196 -8.97 20.80 6.46
C VAL A 196 -10.07 21.84 6.21
N PRO A 197 -10.48 22.09 4.95
CA PRO A 197 -11.53 23.05 4.63
C PRO A 197 -12.85 22.74 5.32
N ALA A 198 -13.49 23.75 5.92
CA ALA A 198 -14.73 23.58 6.67
C ALA A 198 -15.93 23.17 5.79
N GLU A 199 -15.85 23.46 4.50
CA GLU A 199 -16.85 23.13 3.48
C GLU A 199 -16.68 21.72 2.88
N ALA A 200 -15.61 20.99 3.22
CA ALA A 200 -15.41 19.63 2.75
C ALA A 200 -16.33 18.66 3.51
N ASP A 201 -17.04 17.80 2.77
CA ASP A 201 -17.87 16.75 3.37
C ASP A 201 -17.00 15.68 4.04
N VAL A 202 -15.85 15.38 3.42
CA VAL A 202 -14.84 14.42 3.88
C VAL A 202 -13.46 14.90 3.44
N SER A 203 -12.45 14.72 4.28
CA SER A 203 -11.05 14.97 3.97
C SER A 203 -10.20 13.71 4.11
N ILE A 204 -9.44 13.37 3.06
CA ILE A 204 -8.66 12.13 2.96
C ILE A 204 -7.19 12.46 2.67
N ALA A 205 -6.28 11.94 3.49
CA ALA A 205 -4.85 12.10 3.33
C ALA A 205 -4.19 10.86 2.70
N LEU A 206 -3.15 11.06 1.90
CA LEU A 206 -2.34 9.99 1.31
C LEU A 206 -0.87 10.14 1.70
N THR A 207 -0.24 9.03 2.07
CA THR A 207 1.22 8.90 2.20
C THR A 207 1.63 7.50 1.79
N HIS A 208 2.80 7.30 1.19
CA HIS A 208 3.25 5.94 0.89
C HIS A 208 3.63 5.19 2.17
N ALA A 209 4.61 5.71 2.91
CA ALA A 209 5.03 5.15 4.19
C ALA A 209 4.23 5.77 5.35
N PRO A 210 3.59 4.95 6.20
CA PRO A 210 2.86 5.44 7.36
C PRO A 210 3.85 5.79 8.48
N GLU A 211 4.58 6.90 8.35
CA GLU A 211 5.47 7.41 9.39
C GLU A 211 4.66 8.22 10.44
N PRO A 212 4.80 7.93 11.75
CA PRO A 212 3.93 8.52 12.77
C PRO A 212 3.87 10.05 12.81
N ASP A 213 4.99 10.73 12.52
CA ASP A 213 5.06 12.19 12.45
C ASP A 213 4.13 12.76 11.37
N VAL A 214 4.18 12.21 10.15
CA VAL A 214 3.27 12.59 9.06
C VAL A 214 1.81 12.26 9.41
N LEU A 215 1.57 11.10 10.02
CA LEU A 215 0.21 10.70 10.42
C LEU A 215 -0.38 11.61 11.51
N ASP A 216 0.45 12.02 12.47
CA ASP A 216 0.05 12.90 13.57
C ASP A 216 -0.30 14.30 13.05
N GLU A 217 0.48 14.84 12.10
CA GLU A 217 0.19 16.13 11.47
C GLU A 217 -1.13 16.08 10.69
N PHE A 218 -1.37 15.05 9.86
CA PHE A 218 -2.66 14.89 9.18
C PHE A 218 -3.83 14.75 10.16
N ALA A 219 -3.66 14.01 11.25
CA ALA A 219 -4.69 13.88 12.26
C ALA A 219 -4.98 15.21 12.99
N ALA A 220 -3.93 16.00 13.25
CA ALA A 220 -4.04 17.32 13.87
C ALA A 220 -4.74 18.35 12.97
N ASP A 221 -4.49 18.29 11.67
CA ASP A 221 -5.16 19.12 10.67
C ASP A 221 -6.60 18.67 10.38
N GLY A 222 -7.00 17.50 10.91
CA GLY A 222 -8.39 17.07 10.95
C GLY A 222 -8.81 16.14 9.84
N TYR A 223 -7.88 15.53 9.09
CA TYR A 223 -8.20 14.50 8.09
C TYR A 223 -8.88 13.30 8.73
N GLN A 224 -9.96 12.80 8.11
CA GLN A 224 -10.77 11.73 8.70
C GLN A 224 -10.33 10.32 8.25
N LEU A 225 -9.65 10.22 7.12
CA LEU A 225 -9.06 8.97 6.64
C LEU A 225 -7.65 9.26 6.09
N ILE A 226 -6.68 8.48 6.52
CA ILE A 226 -5.32 8.47 6.01
C ILE A 226 -5.08 7.11 5.34
N ALA A 227 -4.70 7.12 4.06
CA ALA A 227 -4.42 5.92 3.29
C ALA A 227 -2.91 5.76 3.05
N ALA A 228 -2.37 4.58 3.36
CA ALA A 228 -0.95 4.26 3.21
C ALA A 228 -0.65 2.83 2.73
N GLY A 229 0.61 2.58 2.36
CA GLY A 229 1.12 1.29 1.89
C GLY A 229 2.42 0.89 2.59
N HIS A 230 3.45 0.54 1.81
CA HIS A 230 4.88 0.37 2.19
C HIS A 230 5.21 -0.85 3.03
N THR A 231 4.40 -1.16 4.04
CA THR A 231 4.68 -2.21 5.02
C THR A 231 4.59 -3.62 4.44
N HIS A 232 3.91 -3.77 3.30
CA HIS A 232 3.51 -5.04 2.71
C HIS A 232 2.79 -5.99 3.70
N GLY A 233 2.13 -5.47 4.74
CA GLY A 233 1.54 -6.29 5.80
C GLY A 233 2.55 -7.10 6.61
N GLY A 234 3.82 -6.68 6.58
CA GLY A 234 4.97 -7.40 7.13
C GLY A 234 5.66 -8.34 6.14
N GLN A 235 5.04 -8.65 5.00
CA GLN A 235 5.50 -9.56 3.93
C GLN A 235 5.70 -11.05 4.36
N VAL A 236 6.35 -11.29 5.49
CA VAL A 236 6.59 -12.60 6.11
C VAL A 236 6.08 -12.55 7.56
N CYS A 237 4.99 -13.25 7.81
CA CYS A 237 4.31 -13.28 9.10
C CYS A 237 4.44 -14.65 9.78
N VAL A 238 4.36 -14.67 11.10
CA VAL A 238 4.23 -15.90 11.87
C VAL A 238 2.73 -16.25 11.95
N PRO A 239 2.29 -17.45 11.52
CA PRO A 239 0.89 -17.85 11.59
C PRO A 239 0.33 -17.70 13.02
N GLY A 240 -0.78 -17.00 13.17
CA GLY A 240 -1.42 -16.73 14.46
C GLY A 240 -0.78 -15.63 15.31
N TYR A 241 0.35 -15.05 14.89
CA TYR A 241 1.03 -13.95 15.59
C TYR A 241 1.12 -12.67 14.76
N GLY A 242 1.35 -12.77 13.45
CA GLY A 242 1.43 -11.61 12.55
C GLY A 242 2.86 -11.20 12.22
N ALA A 243 3.03 -9.92 11.89
CA ALA A 243 4.28 -9.38 11.36
C ALA A 243 5.41 -9.34 12.40
N LEU A 244 6.62 -9.60 11.91
CA LEU A 244 7.85 -9.47 12.71
C LEU A 244 8.51 -8.10 12.54
N VAL A 245 8.27 -7.46 11.39
CA VAL A 245 8.85 -6.18 11.01
C VAL A 245 7.80 -5.33 10.28
N THR A 246 7.90 -4.02 10.42
CA THR A 246 7.06 -3.02 9.72
C THR A 246 7.83 -2.34 8.59
N ASN A 247 9.13 -2.09 8.82
CA ASN A 247 10.03 -1.30 7.95
C ASN A 247 9.70 0.21 7.87
N CYS A 248 9.00 0.74 8.88
CA CYS A 248 8.71 2.15 9.12
C CYS A 248 8.43 2.37 10.61
N GLY A 249 8.11 3.61 11.01
CA GLY A 249 7.92 4.02 12.40
C GLY A 249 6.66 3.49 13.11
N ILE A 250 5.66 2.96 12.39
CA ILE A 250 4.47 2.39 13.04
C ILE A 250 4.73 1.05 13.71
N ASP A 251 3.88 0.72 14.68
CA ASP A 251 3.85 -0.55 15.37
C ASP A 251 3.38 -1.72 14.47
N ARG A 252 3.62 -2.94 14.95
CA ARG A 252 3.36 -4.17 14.20
C ARG A 252 1.87 -4.55 14.10
N GLU A 253 1.00 -3.97 14.93
CA GLU A 253 -0.43 -4.28 14.89
C GLU A 253 -1.10 -3.52 13.73
N ARG A 254 -0.53 -2.38 13.34
CA ARG A 254 -1.05 -1.50 12.28
C ARG A 254 -0.39 -1.68 10.91
N VAL A 255 0.36 -2.76 10.69
CA VAL A 255 1.01 -3.05 9.40
C VAL A 255 0.05 -3.31 8.24
N LYS A 256 -1.23 -3.54 8.48
CA LYS A 256 -2.25 -3.62 7.41
C LYS A 256 -3.65 -3.51 7.98
N GLY A 257 -4.61 -3.18 7.12
CA GLY A 257 -6.02 -3.06 7.46
C GLY A 257 -6.39 -1.67 7.96
N LEU A 258 -7.61 -1.58 8.49
CA LEU A 258 -8.19 -0.34 9.00
C LEU A 258 -8.02 -0.24 10.52
N HIS A 259 -7.53 0.91 10.97
CA HIS A 259 -7.23 1.20 12.37
C HIS A 259 -7.68 2.61 12.72
N GLN A 260 -7.99 2.84 13.98
CA GLN A 260 -8.15 4.19 14.49
C GLN A 260 -6.76 4.74 14.85
N TRP A 261 -6.36 5.86 14.23
CA TRP A 261 -5.08 6.53 14.52
C TRP A 261 -5.23 7.53 15.66
N SER A 262 -6.30 8.33 15.60
CA SER A 262 -6.69 9.29 16.64
C SER A 262 -8.21 9.24 16.86
N ASP A 263 -8.72 10.06 17.78
CA ASP A 263 -10.16 10.20 18.00
C ASP A 263 -10.91 10.70 16.75
N SER A 264 -10.21 11.37 15.83
CA SER A 264 -10.77 11.99 14.62
C SER A 264 -10.35 11.34 13.31
N ALA A 265 -9.30 10.50 13.30
CA ALA A 265 -8.69 9.98 12.08
C ALA A 265 -8.62 8.44 12.05
N TRP A 266 -9.08 7.88 10.94
CA TRP A 266 -8.84 6.48 10.57
C TRP A 266 -7.57 6.37 9.75
N LEU A 267 -6.79 5.31 9.98
CA LEU A 267 -5.65 4.91 9.15
C LEU A 267 -5.98 3.58 8.46
N HIS A 268 -5.87 3.55 7.14
CA HIS A 268 -5.85 2.30 6.39
C HIS A 268 -4.46 2.06 5.79
N VAL A 269 -3.82 0.96 6.19
CA VAL A 269 -2.56 0.49 5.60
C VAL A 269 -2.83 -0.69 4.69
N SER A 270 -2.46 -0.59 3.41
CA SER A 270 -2.55 -1.70 2.46
C SER A 270 -1.41 -2.70 2.65
N ALA A 271 -1.69 -4.01 2.58
CA ALA A 271 -0.61 -5.00 2.52
C ALA A 271 0.03 -5.12 1.11
N GLY A 272 -0.47 -4.38 0.12
CA GLY A 272 0.12 -4.26 -1.20
C GLY A 272 -0.03 -5.51 -2.08
N LEU A 273 0.08 -5.35 -3.40
CA LEU A 273 -0.08 -6.44 -4.37
C LEU A 273 1.22 -7.08 -4.85
N GLY A 274 2.32 -6.37 -4.65
CA GLY A 274 3.63 -6.71 -5.18
C GLY A 274 4.59 -7.26 -4.15
N THR A 275 5.78 -7.57 -4.64
CA THR A 275 6.97 -7.93 -3.87
C THR A 275 8.18 -7.46 -4.65
N SER A 276 9.28 -7.10 -3.98
CA SER A 276 10.57 -6.91 -4.65
C SER A 276 10.92 -8.14 -5.52
N PRO A 277 11.41 -7.97 -6.77
CA PRO A 277 11.79 -9.09 -7.62
C PRO A 277 12.99 -9.89 -7.06
N TYR A 278 13.76 -9.31 -6.14
CA TYR A 278 14.88 -9.99 -5.46
C TYR A 278 14.47 -10.68 -4.14
N ALA A 279 13.25 -10.44 -3.65
CA ALA A 279 12.69 -11.13 -2.50
C ALA A 279 11.20 -11.46 -2.76
N PRO A 280 10.88 -12.28 -3.78
CA PRO A 280 9.51 -12.54 -4.20
C PRO A 280 8.85 -13.56 -3.26
N VAL A 281 8.61 -13.19 -2.01
CA VAL A 281 8.06 -14.08 -0.98
C VAL A 281 6.92 -13.40 -0.24
N ARG A 282 5.82 -14.14 -0.03
CA ARG A 282 4.76 -13.79 0.91
C ARG A 282 4.48 -15.01 1.78
N PHE A 283 4.43 -14.89 3.10
CA PHE A 283 4.10 -16.00 3.98
C PHE A 283 3.14 -15.57 5.08
N ALA A 284 1.98 -16.23 5.18
CA ALA A 284 0.86 -15.85 6.05
C ALA A 284 0.47 -14.35 5.90
N CYS A 285 0.63 -13.82 4.69
CA CYS A 285 0.35 -12.46 4.30
C CYS A 285 0.12 -12.38 2.80
N ALA A 286 -1.01 -12.93 2.34
CA ALA A 286 -1.45 -12.83 0.96
C ALA A 286 -1.45 -11.35 0.48
N PRO A 287 -1.02 -11.06 -0.77
CA PRO A 287 -1.13 -9.73 -1.34
C PRO A 287 -2.60 -9.28 -1.42
N GLU A 288 -2.85 -7.98 -1.29
CA GLU A 288 -4.21 -7.46 -1.26
C GLU A 288 -4.39 -6.08 -1.89
N ALA A 289 -5.60 -5.84 -2.37
CA ALA A 289 -6.19 -4.51 -2.53
C ALA A 289 -7.39 -4.40 -1.57
N SER A 290 -7.81 -3.17 -1.28
CA SER A 290 -8.88 -2.92 -0.31
C SER A 290 -10.00 -2.09 -0.93
N LEU A 291 -11.24 -2.53 -0.74
CA LEU A 291 -12.44 -1.73 -0.97
C LEU A 291 -12.88 -1.13 0.37
N LEU A 292 -12.69 0.17 0.52
CA LEU A 292 -13.15 0.94 1.67
C LEU A 292 -14.52 1.51 1.33
N THR A 293 -15.55 1.05 2.01
CA THR A 293 -16.87 1.67 1.94
C THR A 293 -16.93 2.75 3.01
N LEU A 294 -16.84 4.01 2.59
CA LEU A 294 -17.09 5.12 3.49
C LEU A 294 -18.58 5.12 3.83
N VAL A 295 -18.90 5.17 5.12
CA VAL A 295 -20.27 5.13 5.63
C VAL A 295 -20.53 6.32 6.55
N PRO A 296 -21.81 6.70 6.79
CA PRO A 296 -22.15 7.73 7.76
C PRO A 296 -21.58 7.44 9.15
N ARG A 297 -21.09 8.49 9.81
CA ARG A 297 -20.74 8.45 11.23
C ARG A 297 -22.00 8.23 12.08
N GLU A 298 -21.89 7.35 13.09
CA GLU A 298 -22.92 7.27 14.13
C GLU A 298 -22.86 8.55 14.98
N LEU A 299 -24.03 9.13 15.29
CA LEU A 299 -24.18 10.36 16.09
C LEU A 299 -24.00 10.10 17.59
#